data_AF-A0A4Q4VXG2-F1
#
_entry.id   AF-A0A4Q4VXG2-F1
#
_cell.length_a   1.000
_cell.length_b   1.000
_cell.length_c   1.000
_cell.angle_alpha   90.00
_cell.angle_beta   90.00
_cell.angle_gamma   90.00
#
_symmetry.space_group_name_H-M   'P 1'
#
loop_
_entity.id
_entity.type
_entity.pdbx_description
1 polymer ?
#
loop_
_entity_poly.entity_id
_entity_poly.type
_entity_poly.pdbx_seq_one_letter_code
_entity_poly.pdbx_strand_id
1 'polypeptide(L)'
;MQTLQYGMRSIQGLHEQARVHVAAGRNLLGELDVEDAKHRTQAPLPQPRHFGRSGQALTSNGPQATPVSIGPLRAIVTNLDLHARALDDGPLSYSMDLAMISDPYNVWRYYEPPLSADEVATAESTSGPWHLKYATSENLLKANRAAESLLNGVILTQIECANDITALITDKGPERLKTLARYQAPHERCYTHLSIALRAFALEMDPKPTQASSSEVLQNLTKAFLTFKLYHSIIRLFLFCDPGTTGAKLEDPKMGAYHRNTLDQAERILQLGSPRTAPFTPVPSMTQPLFVVAYSGIPQSNRRRAIDLLRRYPRREGLWDTLFGAALCELIMAREREILVERRRESGTGAYGGDTADTREEDDDEIVEVLDRQYGTRVKFENERSARVTLCTWREWMAGQPGKVRQLHW
;
A
#
# COMPACT_ATOMS: atom_id res chain seq x y z
N MET A 1 9.65 -14.01 -41.23
CA MET A 1 9.28 -12.71 -40.63
C MET A 1 8.47 -12.95 -39.35
N GLN A 2 9.07 -13.66 -38.39
CA GLN A 2 8.47 -14.15 -37.14
C GLN A 2 9.60 -14.28 -36.12
N THR A 3 10.07 -13.15 -35.56
CA THR A 3 11.12 -13.16 -34.51
C THR A 3 11.17 -11.87 -33.67
N LEU A 4 10.12 -11.03 -33.69
CA LEU A 4 10.12 -9.73 -32.98
C LEU A 4 8.90 -9.52 -32.06
N GLN A 5 8.27 -10.59 -31.58
CA GLN A 5 7.14 -10.51 -30.63
C GLN A 5 7.34 -11.25 -29.31
N TYR A 6 8.49 -11.91 -29.10
CA TYR A 6 8.82 -12.60 -27.83
C TYR A 6 9.66 -11.75 -26.86
N GLY A 7 9.64 -10.43 -27.02
CA GLY A 7 10.30 -9.48 -26.12
C GLY A 7 9.46 -9.07 -24.90
N MET A 8 8.46 -9.85 -24.49
CA MET A 8 7.73 -9.66 -23.24
C MET A 8 8.54 -10.19 -22.06
N ARG A 9 9.63 -9.46 -21.77
CA ARG A 9 10.23 -9.16 -20.47
C ARG A 9 9.88 -10.08 -19.30
N SER A 10 10.76 -11.05 -19.03
CA SER A 10 10.78 -11.81 -17.78
C SER A 10 10.82 -10.90 -16.54
N ILE A 11 10.31 -11.37 -15.38
CA ILE A 11 10.35 -10.59 -14.14
C ILE A 11 11.79 -10.26 -13.75
N GLN A 12 12.69 -11.24 -13.86
CA GLN A 12 14.12 -11.04 -13.71
C GLN A 12 14.65 -9.94 -14.64
N GLY A 13 14.41 -10.03 -15.96
CA GLY A 13 14.94 -9.07 -16.91
C GLY A 13 14.42 -7.65 -16.66
N LEU A 14 13.16 -7.52 -16.23
CA LEU A 14 12.60 -6.24 -15.81
C LEU A 14 13.11 -5.78 -14.45
N HIS A 15 13.43 -6.67 -13.52
CA HIS A 15 14.03 -6.30 -12.23
C HIS A 15 15.47 -5.81 -12.42
N GLU A 16 16.27 -6.53 -13.21
CA GLU A 16 17.64 -6.15 -13.58
C GLU A 16 17.67 -4.85 -14.37
N GLN A 17 16.82 -4.70 -15.40
CA GLN A 17 16.71 -3.46 -16.16
C GLN A 17 16.16 -2.32 -15.30
N ALA A 18 15.17 -2.57 -14.45
CA ALA A 18 14.64 -1.54 -13.55
C ALA A 18 15.71 -1.05 -12.60
N ARG A 19 16.59 -1.91 -12.04
CA ARG A 19 17.70 -1.45 -11.22
C ARG A 19 18.59 -0.45 -11.96
N VAL A 20 18.98 -0.77 -13.19
CA VAL A 20 19.80 0.12 -14.02
C VAL A 20 19.07 1.43 -14.32
N HIS A 21 17.82 1.36 -14.76
CA HIS A 21 17.04 2.54 -15.14
C HIS A 21 16.62 3.40 -13.95
N VAL A 22 16.30 2.80 -12.80
CA VAL A 22 15.97 3.50 -11.56
C VAL A 22 17.20 4.18 -11.00
N ALA A 23 18.36 3.51 -11.00
CA ALA A 23 19.62 4.13 -10.59
C ALA A 23 19.99 5.33 -11.48
N ALA A 24 19.87 5.16 -12.81
CA ALA A 24 20.09 6.26 -13.75
C ALA A 24 19.10 7.41 -13.55
N GLY A 25 17.81 7.11 -13.35
CA GLY A 25 16.78 8.10 -13.07
C GLY A 25 17.03 8.85 -11.76
N ARG A 26 17.49 8.17 -10.72
CA ARG A 26 17.86 8.80 -9.44
C ARG A 26 19.05 9.74 -9.60
N ASN A 27 20.09 9.31 -10.31
CA ASN A 27 21.25 10.15 -10.55
C ASN A 27 20.85 11.41 -11.33
N LEU A 28 20.03 11.25 -12.38
CA LEU A 28 19.52 12.37 -13.16
C LEU A 28 18.67 13.34 -12.31
N LEU A 29 17.80 12.83 -11.45
CA LEU A 29 17.02 13.67 -10.52
C LEU A 29 17.93 14.43 -9.55
N GLY A 30 18.97 13.77 -9.04
CA GLY A 30 19.97 14.41 -8.17
C GLY A 30 20.75 15.51 -8.89
N GLU A 31 21.14 15.28 -10.15
CA GLU A 31 21.80 16.29 -10.98
C GLU A 31 20.89 17.51 -11.23
N LEU A 32 19.60 17.26 -11.51
CA LEU A 32 18.60 18.33 -11.67
C LEU A 32 18.39 19.11 -10.38
N ASP A 33 18.32 18.45 -9.23
CA ASP A 33 18.17 19.11 -7.92
C ASP A 33 19.38 20.01 -7.59
N VAL A 34 20.59 19.55 -7.93
CA VAL A 34 21.83 20.33 -7.78
C VAL A 34 21.82 21.54 -8.71
N GLU A 35 21.37 21.39 -9.95
CA GLU A 35 21.32 22.50 -10.91
C GLU A 35 20.24 23.54 -10.53
N ASP A 36 19.06 23.09 -10.09
CA ASP A 36 18.01 23.95 -9.53
C ASP A 36 18.52 24.72 -8.31
N ALA A 37 19.29 24.08 -7.43
CA ALA A 37 19.89 24.73 -6.26
C ALA A 37 20.92 25.81 -6.66
N LYS A 38 21.73 25.57 -7.69
CA LYS A 38 22.66 26.57 -8.25
C LYS A 38 21.90 27.77 -8.85
N HIS A 39 20.82 27.52 -9.59
CA HIS A 39 19.99 28.59 -10.13
C HIS A 39 19.33 29.43 -9.02
N ARG A 40 18.87 28.80 -7.94
CA ARG A 40 18.29 29.52 -6.78
C ARG A 40 19.31 30.33 -5.99
N THR A 41 20.57 29.89 -5.95
CA THR A 41 21.66 30.60 -5.25
C THR A 41 22.26 31.74 -6.07
N GLN A 42 22.07 31.74 -7.39
CA GLN A 42 22.53 32.82 -8.29
C GLN A 42 21.45 33.88 -8.60
N ALA A 43 20.18 33.62 -8.27
CA ALA A 43 19.10 34.58 -8.45
C ALA A 43 19.07 35.62 -7.31
N PRO A 44 19.08 36.93 -7.58
CA PRO A 44 18.73 37.93 -6.57
C PRO A 44 17.30 37.68 -6.09
N LEU A 45 17.08 37.76 -4.77
CA LEU A 45 15.78 37.63 -4.11
C LEU A 45 14.63 38.25 -4.94
N PRO A 46 13.63 37.48 -5.40
CA PRO A 46 12.40 38.08 -5.90
C PRO A 46 11.65 38.66 -4.70
N GLN A 47 11.40 39.97 -4.74
CA GLN A 47 10.38 40.59 -3.88
C GLN A 47 9.04 39.84 -3.99
N PRO A 48 8.25 39.78 -2.92
CA PRO A 48 6.98 39.06 -2.91
C PRO A 48 6.01 39.73 -3.90
N ARG A 49 5.82 39.12 -5.08
CA ARG A 49 4.78 39.53 -6.01
C ARG A 49 3.49 38.78 -5.67
N HIS A 50 2.51 39.56 -5.23
CA HIS A 50 1.10 39.18 -5.16
C HIS A 50 0.66 38.42 -6.42
N PHE A 51 -0.13 37.37 -6.23
CA PHE A 51 -0.84 36.66 -7.28
C PHE A 51 -1.74 37.63 -8.06
N GLY A 52 -1.25 38.05 -9.23
CA GLY A 52 -1.94 38.93 -10.16
C GLY A 52 -1.68 38.46 -11.59
N ARG A 53 -2.73 37.90 -12.19
CA ARG A 53 -2.94 37.57 -13.61
C ARG A 53 -2.08 38.41 -14.58
N SER A 54 -1.22 37.76 -15.36
CA SER A 54 -0.62 38.34 -16.57
C SER A 54 -0.06 37.25 -17.47
N GLY A 55 -0.76 36.96 -18.56
CA GLY A 55 -0.17 36.25 -19.70
C GLY A 55 0.82 37.17 -20.40
N GLN A 56 2.06 36.72 -20.56
CA GLN A 56 2.97 37.26 -21.55
C GLN A 56 3.78 36.11 -22.15
N ALA A 57 3.63 36.00 -23.47
CA ALA A 57 4.22 35.00 -24.32
C ALA A 57 5.75 35.07 -24.31
N LEU A 58 6.40 33.92 -24.15
CA LEU A 58 7.77 33.73 -24.56
C LEU A 58 7.76 33.30 -26.03
N THR A 59 8.13 34.23 -26.90
CA THR A 59 8.48 33.95 -28.29
C THR A 59 9.82 33.21 -28.32
N SER A 60 9.80 31.94 -28.72
CA SER A 60 10.99 31.23 -29.17
C SER A 60 10.58 30.22 -30.24
N ASN A 61 11.05 30.46 -31.46
CA ASN A 61 10.85 29.61 -32.62
C ASN A 61 11.75 28.36 -32.48
N GLY A 62 11.15 27.27 -32.01
CA GLY A 62 11.62 25.89 -32.08
C GLY A 62 10.41 24.99 -31.84
N PRO A 63 10.40 23.71 -32.28
CA PRO A 63 9.31 22.82 -31.93
C PRO A 63 9.19 22.81 -30.41
N GLN A 64 8.11 23.41 -29.89
CA GLN A 64 7.92 23.61 -28.46
C GLN A 64 7.91 22.24 -27.78
N ALA A 65 9.06 21.88 -27.20
CA ALA A 65 9.13 20.74 -26.31
C ALA A 65 8.26 21.10 -25.11
N THR A 66 7.11 20.45 -24.99
CA THR A 66 6.24 20.59 -23.82
C THR A 66 7.09 20.31 -22.59
N PRO A 67 7.23 21.27 -21.65
CA PRO A 67 8.08 21.08 -20.49
C PRO A 67 7.59 19.87 -19.70
N VAL A 68 8.46 18.88 -19.51
CA VAL A 68 8.14 17.69 -18.75
C VAL A 68 8.20 18.04 -17.27
N SER A 69 7.08 17.85 -16.56
CA SER A 69 7.05 18.07 -15.12
C SER A 69 7.92 17.05 -14.40
N ILE A 70 8.88 17.52 -13.61
CA ILE A 70 9.82 16.68 -12.86
C ILE A 70 9.10 15.97 -11.69
N GLY A 71 8.06 16.57 -11.12
CA GLY A 71 7.34 16.01 -9.96
C GLY A 71 6.82 14.59 -10.18
N PRO A 72 6.04 14.32 -11.24
CA PRO A 72 5.58 12.96 -11.58
C PRO A 72 6.72 11.97 -11.87
N LEU A 73 7.83 12.41 -12.47
CA LEU A 73 8.98 11.55 -12.70
C LEU A 73 9.67 11.18 -11.39
N ARG A 74 9.85 12.15 -10.48
CA ARG A 74 10.38 11.92 -9.13
C ARG A 74 9.50 10.94 -8.36
N ALA A 75 8.19 11.09 -8.43
CA ALA A 75 7.22 10.15 -7.87
C ALA A 75 7.44 8.70 -8.33
N ILE A 76 7.54 8.50 -9.64
CA ILE A 76 7.72 7.17 -10.24
C ILE A 76 9.07 6.56 -9.84
N VAL A 77 10.15 7.32 -9.97
CA VAL A 77 11.51 6.83 -9.68
C VAL A 77 11.65 6.50 -8.19
N THR A 78 11.16 7.35 -7.29
CA THR A 78 11.19 7.07 -5.84
C THR A 78 10.39 5.81 -5.51
N ASN A 79 9.19 5.64 -6.05
CA ASN A 79 8.37 4.46 -5.77
C ASN A 79 9.03 3.15 -6.28
N LEU A 80 9.56 3.15 -7.51
CA LEU A 80 10.26 1.98 -8.06
C LEU A 80 11.53 1.64 -7.27
N ASP A 81 12.26 2.65 -6.82
CA ASP A 81 13.45 2.46 -6.00
C ASP A 81 13.15 1.83 -4.64
N LEU A 82 12.10 2.33 -3.98
CA LEU A 82 11.66 1.78 -2.70
C LEU A 82 11.20 0.32 -2.85
N HIS A 83 10.49 -0.01 -3.93
CA HIS A 83 10.13 -1.40 -4.23
C HIS A 83 11.33 -2.30 -4.53
N ALA A 84 12.31 -1.82 -5.29
CA ALA A 84 13.53 -2.59 -5.57
C ALA A 84 14.32 -2.88 -4.28
N ARG A 85 14.50 -1.86 -3.43
CA ARG A 85 15.15 -2.00 -2.12
C ARG A 85 14.41 -2.94 -1.18
N ALA A 86 13.08 -2.86 -1.16
CA ALA A 86 12.24 -3.74 -0.34
C ALA A 86 12.44 -5.22 -0.71
N LEU A 87 12.63 -5.53 -1.99
CA LEU A 87 12.93 -6.89 -2.46
C LEU A 87 14.37 -7.31 -2.13
N ASP A 88 15.33 -6.41 -2.27
CA ASP A 88 16.76 -6.73 -2.16
C ASP A 88 17.23 -6.86 -0.70
N ASP A 89 16.91 -5.86 0.10
CA ASP A 89 17.43 -5.71 1.46
C ASP A 89 16.40 -6.05 2.54
N GLY A 90 15.13 -6.25 2.15
CA GLY A 90 14.01 -6.37 3.06
C GLY A 90 13.62 -5.03 3.69
N PRO A 91 12.83 -5.02 4.78
CA PRO A 91 12.25 -3.80 5.32
C PRO A 91 13.26 -2.82 5.97
N LEU A 92 14.56 -3.12 6.00
CA LEU A 92 15.53 -2.41 6.87
C LEU A 92 16.43 -1.38 6.17
N SER A 93 16.38 -1.24 4.84
CA SER A 93 17.35 -0.42 4.06
C SER A 93 16.71 0.77 3.34
N TYR A 94 15.78 1.45 4.00
CA TYR A 94 15.15 2.65 3.45
C TYR A 94 16.01 3.89 3.72
N SER A 95 16.55 4.49 2.65
CA SER A 95 17.09 5.85 2.71
C SER A 95 15.94 6.83 2.46
N MET A 96 15.57 7.58 3.50
CA MET A 96 14.35 8.39 3.57
C MET A 96 14.42 9.71 2.78
N ASP A 97 15.63 10.17 2.47
CA ASP A 97 15.87 11.50 1.90
C ASP A 97 15.12 11.74 0.59
N LEU A 98 14.90 10.67 -0.20
CA LEU A 98 14.17 10.74 -1.47
C LEU A 98 12.64 10.55 -1.33
N ALA A 99 12.19 9.88 -0.26
CA ALA A 99 10.76 9.72 0.02
C ALA A 99 10.16 11.05 0.51
N MET A 100 10.91 11.80 1.30
CA MET A 100 10.45 13.07 1.90
C MET A 100 10.21 14.20 0.89
N ILE A 101 10.71 14.11 -0.34
CA ILE A 101 10.60 15.17 -1.37
C ILE A 101 9.50 14.85 -2.40
N SER A 102 8.87 13.67 -2.31
CA SER A 102 8.01 13.13 -3.36
C SER A 102 6.52 13.23 -2.99
N ASP A 103 5.68 13.73 -3.91
CA ASP A 103 4.22 13.85 -3.73
C ASP A 103 3.52 12.56 -3.25
N PRO A 104 3.85 11.36 -3.76
CA PRO A 104 3.25 10.10 -3.32
C PRO A 104 3.46 9.77 -1.84
N TYR A 105 4.29 10.52 -1.11
CA TYR A 105 4.56 10.31 0.31
C TYR A 105 4.15 11.50 1.19
N ASN A 106 3.69 12.61 0.59
CA ASN A 106 3.43 13.85 1.32
C ASN A 106 2.05 14.47 1.08
N VAL A 107 1.31 14.08 0.04
CA VAL A 107 -0.03 14.65 -0.24
C VAL A 107 -0.98 14.50 0.96
N TRP A 108 -0.86 13.41 1.73
CA TRP A 108 -1.64 13.19 2.95
C TRP A 108 -1.47 14.30 4.00
N ARG A 109 -0.32 14.97 4.04
CA ARG A 109 -0.01 15.99 5.07
C ARG A 109 -0.94 17.20 5.00
N TYR A 110 -1.40 17.53 3.79
CA TYR A 110 -2.17 18.72 3.46
C TYR A 110 -3.59 18.40 2.95
N TYR A 111 -4.03 17.14 3.04
CA TYR A 111 -5.36 16.76 2.58
C TYR A 111 -6.45 17.34 3.48
N GLU A 112 -7.44 17.97 2.86
CA GLU A 112 -8.66 18.46 3.49
C GLU A 112 -9.89 17.83 2.83
N PRO A 113 -10.89 17.40 3.62
CA PRO A 113 -12.12 16.86 3.09
C PRO A 113 -12.95 17.96 2.39
N PRO A 114 -13.80 17.61 1.42
CA PRO A 114 -14.65 18.57 0.71
C PRO A 114 -15.74 19.21 1.60
N LEU A 115 -15.99 18.62 2.78
CA LEU A 115 -16.92 19.10 3.81
C LEU A 115 -16.27 18.96 5.18
N SER A 116 -16.63 19.84 6.10
CA SER A 116 -16.37 19.67 7.53
C SER A 116 -17.22 18.55 8.15
N ALA A 117 -16.84 18.07 9.33
CA ALA A 117 -17.58 17.03 10.03
C ALA A 117 -19.04 17.44 10.35
N ASP A 118 -19.25 18.70 10.71
CA ASP A 118 -20.58 19.24 11.05
C ASP A 118 -21.47 19.38 9.80
N GLU A 119 -20.88 19.76 8.67
CA GLU A 119 -21.59 19.81 7.39
C GLU A 119 -22.01 18.41 6.92
N VAL A 120 -21.16 17.39 7.10
CA VAL A 120 -21.53 16.00 6.81
C VAL A 120 -22.67 15.52 7.72
N ALA A 121 -22.61 15.80 9.03
CA ALA A 121 -23.68 15.43 9.95
C ALA A 121 -25.03 16.11 9.61
N THR A 122 -24.97 17.36 9.16
CA THR A 122 -26.15 18.10 8.68
C THR A 122 -26.70 17.50 7.39
N ALA A 123 -25.82 17.15 6.45
CA ALA A 123 -26.18 16.53 5.17
C ALA A 123 -26.78 15.12 5.36
N GLU A 124 -26.27 14.33 6.30
CA GLU A 124 -26.85 13.03 6.69
C GLU A 124 -28.30 13.16 7.19
N SER A 125 -28.63 14.31 7.82
CA SER A 125 -29.94 14.59 8.38
C SER A 125 -30.93 15.19 7.38
N THR A 126 -30.45 15.70 6.23
CA THR A 126 -31.29 16.35 5.21
C THR A 126 -31.43 15.45 3.99
N SER A 127 -32.61 14.84 3.81
CA SER A 127 -32.90 14.02 2.63
C SER A 127 -33.12 14.90 1.39
N GLY A 128 -32.03 15.33 0.77
CA GLY A 128 -32.03 16.13 -0.47
C GLY A 128 -32.00 15.30 -1.75
N PRO A 129 -32.35 15.88 -2.91
CA PRO A 129 -32.21 15.23 -4.22
C PRO A 129 -30.76 14.84 -4.52
N TRP A 130 -30.59 13.70 -5.20
CA TRP A 130 -29.31 13.08 -5.55
C TRP A 130 -28.62 13.84 -6.69
N HIS A 131 -27.80 14.83 -6.33
CA HIS A 131 -26.82 15.41 -7.24
C HIS A 131 -25.43 15.06 -6.73
N LEU A 132 -24.52 14.67 -7.63
CA LEU A 132 -23.10 14.44 -7.33
C LEU A 132 -22.43 15.77 -6.96
N LYS A 133 -22.65 16.26 -5.74
CA LYS A 133 -22.12 17.52 -5.24
C LYS A 133 -20.74 17.31 -4.62
N TYR A 134 -20.53 16.16 -3.97
CA TYR A 134 -19.33 15.86 -3.19
C TYR A 134 -18.47 14.78 -3.86
N ALA A 135 -19.07 13.70 -4.37
CA ALA A 135 -18.39 12.58 -5.04
C ALA A 135 -18.03 12.90 -6.50
N THR A 136 -17.48 14.08 -6.74
CA THR A 136 -16.98 14.49 -8.06
C THR A 136 -15.69 13.74 -8.40
N SER A 137 -15.36 13.67 -9.69
CA SER A 137 -14.11 13.04 -10.15
C SER A 137 -12.87 13.70 -9.53
N GLU A 138 -12.88 15.02 -9.36
CA GLU A 138 -11.77 15.77 -8.77
C GLU A 138 -11.59 15.45 -7.28
N ASN A 139 -12.68 15.44 -6.51
CA ASN A 139 -12.63 15.16 -5.08
C ASN A 139 -12.20 13.72 -4.81
N LEU A 140 -12.74 12.75 -5.57
CA LEU A 140 -12.31 11.36 -5.48
C LEU A 140 -10.85 11.17 -5.88
N LEU A 141 -10.35 11.90 -6.89
CA LEU A 141 -8.94 11.85 -7.27
C LEU A 141 -8.04 12.36 -6.14
N LYS A 142 -8.37 13.52 -5.54
CA LYS A 142 -7.61 14.08 -4.40
C LYS A 142 -7.62 13.12 -3.21
N ALA A 143 -8.77 12.56 -2.88
CA ALA A 143 -8.92 11.61 -1.78
C ALA A 143 -8.14 10.30 -2.01
N ASN A 144 -8.19 9.73 -3.21
CA ASN A 144 -7.42 8.54 -3.57
C ASN A 144 -5.91 8.79 -3.47
N ARG A 145 -5.41 9.91 -4.00
CA ARG A 145 -3.99 10.28 -3.89
C ARG A 145 -3.56 10.47 -2.44
N ALA A 146 -4.39 11.12 -1.62
CA ALA A 146 -4.12 11.29 -0.21
C ALA A 146 -4.12 9.95 0.55
N ALA A 147 -5.05 9.04 0.23
CA ALA A 147 -5.13 7.73 0.85
C ALA A 147 -3.94 6.84 0.49
N GLU A 148 -3.57 6.77 -0.79
CA GLU A 148 -2.34 6.07 -1.23
C GLU A 148 -1.11 6.67 -0.56
N SER A 149 -1.03 8.00 -0.52
CA SER A 149 0.08 8.70 0.12
C SER A 149 0.17 8.45 1.62
N LEU A 150 -0.98 8.38 2.30
CA LEU A 150 -1.04 8.07 3.73
C LEU A 150 -0.62 6.63 4.00
N LEU A 151 -1.08 5.66 3.19
CA LEU A 151 -0.67 4.26 3.33
C LEU A 151 0.85 4.12 3.24
N ASN A 152 1.44 4.76 2.22
CA ASN A 152 2.88 4.78 2.03
C ASN A 152 3.62 5.42 3.21
N GLY A 153 3.13 6.57 3.72
CA GLY A 153 3.70 7.23 4.90
C GLY A 153 3.65 6.36 6.15
N VAL A 154 2.51 5.72 6.42
CA VAL A 154 2.34 4.86 7.60
C VAL A 154 3.24 3.62 7.52
N ILE A 155 3.38 2.99 6.34
CA ILE A 155 4.28 1.84 6.15
C ILE A 155 5.73 2.24 6.46
N LEU A 156 6.20 3.38 5.96
CA LEU A 156 7.55 3.89 6.25
C LEU A 156 7.75 4.14 7.74
N THR A 157 6.80 4.80 8.41
CA THR A 157 6.88 5.03 9.85
C THR A 157 6.90 3.72 10.65
N GLN A 158 6.15 2.69 10.24
CA GLN A 158 6.22 1.39 10.92
C GLN A 158 7.59 0.72 10.80
N ILE A 159 8.22 0.86 9.64
CA ILE A 159 9.59 0.37 9.42
C ILE A 159 10.57 1.11 10.33
N GLU A 160 10.49 2.44 10.40
CA GLU A 160 11.34 3.27 11.27
C GLU A 160 11.16 2.93 12.75
N CYS A 161 9.92 2.66 13.15
CA CYS A 161 9.57 2.30 14.51
C CYS A 161 9.70 0.79 14.78
N ALA A 162 10.29 -0.03 13.90
CA ALA A 162 10.34 -1.48 14.07
C ALA A 162 10.93 -1.91 15.43
N ASN A 163 11.97 -1.22 15.90
CA ASN A 163 12.57 -1.45 17.21
C ASN A 163 11.60 -1.11 18.36
N ASP A 164 10.88 0.01 18.27
CA ASP A 164 9.89 0.42 19.26
C ASP A 164 8.66 -0.51 19.28
N ILE A 165 8.23 -0.99 18.11
CA ILE A 165 7.18 -2.00 17.96
C ILE A 165 7.61 -3.30 18.61
N THR A 166 8.85 -3.74 18.34
CA THR A 166 9.42 -4.94 18.97
C THR A 166 9.42 -4.80 20.49
N ALA A 167 9.93 -3.68 21.01
CA ALA A 167 9.92 -3.40 22.44
C ALA A 167 8.51 -3.38 23.04
N LEU A 168 7.51 -2.85 22.31
CA LEU A 168 6.12 -2.89 22.74
C LEU A 168 5.60 -4.33 22.88
N ILE A 169 5.93 -5.20 21.92
CA ILE A 169 5.51 -6.60 21.89
C ILE A 169 6.22 -7.41 22.99
N THR A 170 7.50 -7.17 23.23
CA THR A 170 8.31 -7.96 24.17
C THR A 170 8.29 -7.45 25.62
N ASP A 171 8.14 -6.14 25.84
CA ASP A 171 8.32 -5.50 27.17
C ASP A 171 7.03 -4.87 27.74
N LYS A 172 5.89 -4.95 27.01
CA LYS A 172 4.55 -4.44 27.42
C LYS A 172 4.57 -3.07 28.14
N GLY A 173 5.49 -2.17 27.77
CA GLY A 173 5.68 -0.89 28.43
C GLY A 173 4.70 0.19 27.92
N PRO A 174 3.82 0.77 28.76
CA PRO A 174 2.88 1.83 28.34
C PRO A 174 3.55 3.10 27.79
N GLU A 175 4.81 3.36 28.16
CA GLU A 175 5.58 4.49 27.63
C GLU A 175 5.95 4.32 26.14
N ARG A 176 6.21 3.09 25.68
CA ARG A 176 6.49 2.84 24.25
C ARG A 176 5.26 3.06 23.38
N LEU A 177 4.09 2.67 23.88
CA LEU A 177 2.82 2.96 23.21
C LEU A 177 2.59 4.47 23.07
N LYS A 178 2.89 5.27 24.10
CA LYS A 178 2.79 6.74 24.01
C LYS A 178 3.72 7.31 22.96
N THR A 179 4.95 6.80 22.86
CA THR A 179 5.91 7.23 21.82
C THR A 179 5.39 6.90 20.43
N LEU A 180 4.91 5.67 20.20
CA LEU A 180 4.33 5.26 18.92
C LEU A 180 3.08 6.08 18.55
N ALA A 181 2.20 6.35 19.52
CA ALA A 181 1.03 7.20 19.32
C ALA A 181 1.41 8.63 18.90
N ARG A 182 2.49 9.20 19.49
CA ARG A 182 2.99 10.52 19.08
C ARG A 182 3.50 10.51 17.63
N TYR A 183 4.19 9.46 17.19
CA TYR A 183 4.61 9.32 15.80
C TYR A 183 3.44 9.12 14.83
N GLN A 184 2.34 8.50 15.28
CA GLN A 184 1.16 8.28 14.44
C GLN A 184 0.14 9.41 14.45
N ALA A 185 0.19 10.36 15.39
CA ALA A 185 -0.78 11.45 15.48
C ALA A 185 -1.00 12.24 14.16
N PRO A 186 0.04 12.57 13.35
CA PRO A 186 -0.18 13.20 12.05
C PRO A 186 -0.93 12.30 11.06
N HIS A 187 -0.66 11.00 11.08
CA HIS A 187 -1.32 10.01 10.22
C HIS A 187 -2.80 9.83 10.62
N GLU A 188 -3.08 9.77 11.92
CA GLU A 188 -4.45 9.70 12.45
C GLU A 188 -5.28 10.94 12.09
N ARG A 189 -4.68 12.13 12.09
CA ARG A 189 -5.34 13.36 11.61
C ARG A 189 -5.80 13.21 10.17
N CYS A 190 -4.91 12.80 9.27
CA CYS A 190 -5.26 12.61 7.87
C CYS A 190 -6.30 11.49 7.69
N TYR A 191 -6.14 10.37 8.41
CA TYR A 191 -7.13 9.30 8.40
C TYR A 191 -8.53 9.79 8.83
N THR A 192 -8.60 10.68 9.81
CA THR A 192 -9.86 11.31 10.25
C THR A 192 -10.46 12.16 9.13
N HIS A 193 -9.65 12.99 8.45
CA HIS A 193 -10.10 13.75 7.28
C HIS A 193 -10.61 12.85 6.14
N LEU A 194 -9.91 11.75 5.85
CA LEU A 194 -10.37 10.76 4.86
C LEU A 194 -11.67 10.08 5.31
N SER A 195 -11.86 9.85 6.61
CA SER A 195 -13.10 9.30 7.15
C SER A 195 -14.30 10.26 6.97
N ILE A 196 -14.08 11.57 7.14
CA ILE A 196 -15.09 12.60 6.85
C ILE A 196 -15.45 12.59 5.37
N ALA A 197 -14.44 12.58 4.48
CA ALA A 197 -14.67 12.51 3.04
C ALA A 197 -15.39 11.23 2.61
N LEU A 198 -15.07 10.09 3.22
CA LEU A 198 -15.74 8.81 2.94
C LEU A 198 -17.22 8.86 3.26
N ARG A 199 -17.60 9.45 4.41
CA ARG A 199 -19.02 9.66 4.75
C ARG A 199 -19.70 10.58 3.73
N ALA A 200 -19.07 11.70 3.37
CA ALA A 200 -19.61 12.63 2.38
C ALA A 200 -19.85 11.97 1.02
N PHE A 201 -18.91 11.14 0.54
CA PHE A 201 -19.08 10.43 -0.73
C PHE A 201 -20.10 9.30 -0.64
N ALA A 202 -20.18 8.59 0.48
CA ALA A 202 -21.15 7.51 0.68
C ALA A 202 -22.59 8.00 0.59
N LEU A 203 -22.87 9.24 1.04
CA LEU A 203 -24.19 9.87 0.90
C LEU A 203 -24.69 9.93 -0.55
N GLU A 204 -23.79 10.02 -1.53
CA GLU A 204 -24.12 10.14 -2.95
C GLU A 204 -23.91 8.83 -3.73
N MET A 205 -22.99 7.99 -3.27
CA MET A 205 -22.52 6.80 -3.99
C MET A 205 -23.13 5.48 -3.51
N ASP A 206 -23.67 5.39 -2.28
CA ASP A 206 -24.34 4.18 -1.83
C ASP A 206 -25.74 4.07 -2.48
N PRO A 207 -26.04 2.97 -3.19
CA PRO A 207 -27.21 2.90 -4.06
C PRO A 207 -28.53 2.79 -3.27
N LYS A 208 -29.54 3.54 -3.71
CA LYS A 208 -30.95 3.09 -3.60
C LYS A 208 -31.33 2.28 -4.86
N PRO A 209 -32.23 1.28 -4.77
CA PRO A 209 -32.29 0.15 -5.71
C PRO A 209 -32.74 0.43 -7.16
N THR A 210 -32.86 1.68 -7.62
CA THR A 210 -33.84 1.99 -8.67
C THR A 210 -33.31 2.52 -10.01
N GLN A 211 -32.00 2.48 -10.32
CA GLN A 211 -31.56 2.90 -11.67
C GLN A 211 -30.57 1.93 -12.33
N ALA A 212 -31.13 1.12 -13.24
CA ALA A 212 -30.45 0.15 -14.10
C ALA A 212 -29.95 0.77 -15.42
N SER A 213 -29.19 1.87 -15.33
CA SER A 213 -28.54 2.48 -16.49
C SER A 213 -27.19 3.07 -16.06
N SER A 214 -26.15 2.23 -15.93
CA SER A 214 -24.82 2.72 -15.55
C SER A 214 -24.06 3.22 -16.78
N SER A 215 -23.98 4.54 -16.92
CA SER A 215 -23.02 5.19 -17.82
C SER A 215 -21.58 4.77 -17.45
N GLU A 216 -20.69 4.66 -18.44
CA GLU A 216 -19.25 4.38 -18.23
C GLU A 216 -18.61 5.36 -17.23
N VAL A 217 -19.07 6.62 -17.22
CA VAL A 217 -18.65 7.64 -16.26
C VAL A 217 -19.02 7.27 -14.82
N LEU A 218 -20.24 6.75 -14.61
CA LEU A 218 -20.69 6.32 -13.30
C LEU A 218 -19.92 5.09 -12.83
N GLN A 219 -19.62 4.14 -13.72
CA GLN A 219 -18.78 2.98 -13.38
C GLN A 219 -17.37 3.38 -12.95
N ASN A 220 -16.76 4.35 -13.66
CA ASN A 220 -15.45 4.90 -13.30
C ASN A 220 -15.47 5.60 -11.94
N LEU A 221 -16.51 6.39 -11.64
CA LEU A 221 -16.72 7.02 -10.34
C LEU A 221 -16.91 5.98 -9.22
N THR A 222 -17.75 4.96 -9.47
CA THR A 222 -17.96 3.86 -8.52
C THR A 222 -16.65 3.14 -8.23
N LYS A 223 -15.84 2.86 -9.26
CA LYS A 223 -14.53 2.23 -9.10
C LYS A 223 -13.59 3.10 -8.25
N ALA A 224 -13.49 4.40 -8.55
CA ALA A 224 -12.66 5.33 -7.79
C ALA A 224 -13.10 5.46 -6.33
N PHE A 225 -14.42 5.46 -6.06
CA PHE A 225 -14.97 5.47 -4.71
C PHE A 225 -14.68 4.18 -3.96
N LEU A 226 -14.86 3.01 -4.59
CA LEU A 226 -14.55 1.72 -3.98
C LEU A 226 -13.05 1.59 -3.69
N THR A 227 -12.17 2.03 -4.59
CA THR A 227 -10.72 2.04 -4.33
C THR A 227 -10.36 2.96 -3.16
N PHE A 228 -10.98 4.14 -3.08
CA PHE A 228 -10.79 5.02 -1.94
C PHE A 228 -11.20 4.33 -0.62
N LYS A 229 -12.36 3.68 -0.61
CA LYS A 229 -12.87 2.91 0.54
C LYS A 229 -11.94 1.76 0.93
N LEU A 230 -11.33 1.10 -0.05
CA LEU A 230 -10.36 0.03 0.16
C LEU A 230 -9.09 0.55 0.84
N TYR A 231 -8.48 1.60 0.29
CA TYR A 231 -7.27 2.18 0.87
C TYR A 231 -7.53 2.70 2.29
N HIS A 232 -8.68 3.36 2.50
CA HIS A 232 -9.11 3.75 3.83
C HIS A 232 -9.20 2.55 4.79
N SER A 233 -9.84 1.46 4.36
CA SER A 233 -9.97 0.23 5.15
C SER A 233 -8.61 -0.41 5.50
N ILE A 234 -7.63 -0.32 4.61
CA ILE A 234 -6.30 -0.88 4.84
C ILE A 234 -5.45 -0.02 5.74
N ILE A 235 -5.47 1.30 5.58
CA ILE A 235 -4.72 2.20 6.46
C ILE A 235 -5.09 1.96 7.93
N ARG A 236 -6.37 1.66 8.20
CA ARG A 236 -6.88 1.29 9.53
C ARG A 236 -6.18 0.06 10.15
N LEU A 237 -5.64 -0.84 9.34
CA LEU A 237 -4.90 -2.03 9.80
C LEU A 237 -3.50 -1.66 10.32
N PHE A 238 -2.95 -0.52 9.88
CA PHE A 238 -1.59 -0.09 10.22
C PHE A 238 -1.52 0.94 11.36
N LEU A 239 -2.66 1.47 11.80
CA LEU A 239 -2.73 2.38 12.96
C LEU A 239 -2.72 1.57 14.27
N PHE A 240 -1.83 1.94 15.20
CA PHE A 240 -1.69 1.30 16.52
C PHE A 240 -2.84 1.63 17.45
N CYS A 241 -3.44 2.81 17.28
CA CYS A 241 -4.58 3.27 18.05
C CYS A 241 -5.77 3.48 17.12
N ASP A 242 -6.96 3.13 17.61
CA ASP A 242 -8.18 3.50 16.92
C ASP A 242 -8.41 5.01 17.15
N PRO A 243 -8.61 5.81 16.09
CA PRO A 243 -8.81 7.25 16.23
C PRO A 243 -9.94 7.55 17.22
N GLY A 244 -9.63 8.26 18.30
CA GLY A 244 -10.59 8.61 19.36
C GLY A 244 -10.74 7.59 20.50
N THR A 245 -9.93 6.52 20.54
CA THR A 245 -9.93 5.54 21.65
C THR A 245 -8.56 5.46 22.34
N THR A 246 -8.57 5.19 23.64
CA THR A 246 -7.34 4.95 24.43
C THR A 246 -7.04 3.46 24.51
N GLY A 247 -6.10 2.98 23.72
CA GLY A 247 -5.62 1.58 23.76
C GLY A 247 -4.87 1.16 22.50
N ALA A 248 -3.98 0.17 22.64
CA ALA A 248 -3.31 -0.46 21.50
C ALA A 248 -4.25 -1.48 20.83
N LYS A 249 -4.27 -1.50 19.51
CA LYS A 249 -5.15 -2.35 18.68
C LYS A 249 -4.62 -3.78 18.46
N LEU A 250 -3.50 -4.17 19.06
CA LEU A 250 -2.83 -5.44 18.76
C LEU A 250 -3.73 -6.68 18.92
N GLU A 251 -4.81 -6.60 19.71
CA GLU A 251 -5.74 -7.70 19.97
C GLU A 251 -7.21 -7.33 19.67
N ASP A 252 -7.49 -6.40 18.75
CA ASP A 252 -8.88 -6.04 18.41
C ASP A 252 -9.61 -7.26 17.79
N PRO A 253 -10.67 -7.79 18.43
CA PRO A 253 -11.40 -8.95 17.91
C PRO A 253 -12.07 -8.67 16.56
N LYS A 254 -12.21 -7.40 16.16
CA LYS A 254 -12.76 -6.98 14.86
C LYS A 254 -11.73 -7.01 13.73
N MET A 255 -10.44 -7.28 14.01
CA MET A 255 -9.39 -7.34 12.97
C MET A 255 -9.75 -8.30 11.84
N GLY A 256 -10.34 -9.45 12.15
CA GLY A 256 -10.75 -10.40 11.11
C GLY A 256 -11.87 -9.87 10.21
N ALA A 257 -12.78 -9.07 10.76
CA ALA A 257 -13.83 -8.42 9.99
C ALA A 257 -13.27 -7.31 9.08
N TYR A 258 -12.25 -6.56 9.51
CA TYR A 258 -11.61 -5.54 8.66
C TYR A 258 -10.90 -6.16 7.45
N HIS A 259 -10.17 -7.27 7.64
CA HIS A 259 -9.55 -8.00 6.53
C HIS A 259 -10.60 -8.53 5.56
N ARG A 260 -11.69 -9.12 6.07
CA ARG A 260 -12.79 -9.61 5.23
C ARG A 260 -13.41 -8.49 4.40
N ASN A 261 -13.73 -7.36 5.03
CA ASN A 261 -14.30 -6.19 4.35
C ASN A 261 -13.37 -5.67 3.24
N THR A 262 -12.06 -5.63 3.51
CA THR A 262 -11.05 -5.28 2.52
C THR A 262 -11.10 -6.22 1.30
N LEU A 263 -11.23 -7.53 1.52
CA LEU A 263 -11.34 -8.51 0.44
C LEU A 263 -12.64 -8.38 -0.34
N ASP A 264 -13.76 -8.14 0.34
CA ASP A 264 -15.07 -7.94 -0.30
C ASP A 264 -15.04 -6.71 -1.21
N GLN A 265 -14.45 -5.61 -0.74
CA GLN A 265 -14.26 -4.40 -1.54
C GLN A 265 -13.32 -4.65 -2.73
N ALA A 266 -12.20 -5.36 -2.51
CA ALA A 266 -11.25 -5.64 -3.57
C ALA A 266 -11.85 -6.54 -4.67
N GLU A 267 -12.55 -7.60 -4.28
CA GLU A 267 -13.24 -8.48 -5.21
C GLU A 267 -14.30 -7.73 -6.01
N ARG A 268 -15.09 -6.86 -5.36
CA ARG A 268 -16.07 -6.01 -6.06
C ARG A 268 -15.41 -5.09 -7.09
N ILE A 269 -14.26 -4.48 -6.76
CA ILE A 269 -13.51 -3.64 -7.71
C ILE A 269 -12.99 -4.46 -8.90
N LEU A 270 -12.47 -5.66 -8.64
CA LEU A 270 -11.93 -6.54 -9.68
C LEU A 270 -13.04 -7.03 -10.64
N GLN A 271 -14.24 -7.28 -10.12
CA GLN A 271 -15.42 -7.67 -10.90
C GLN A 271 -15.96 -6.55 -11.80
N LEU A 272 -15.70 -5.27 -11.48
CA LEU A 272 -16.06 -4.13 -12.34
C LEU A 272 -15.22 -4.07 -13.64
N GLY A 273 -14.17 -4.89 -13.75
CA GLY A 273 -13.31 -4.95 -14.93
C GLY A 273 -12.39 -3.74 -15.11
N SER A 274 -11.59 -3.77 -16.19
CA SER A 274 -10.87 -2.58 -16.65
C SER A 274 -11.77 -1.83 -17.63
N PRO A 275 -11.96 -0.51 -17.48
CA PRO A 275 -12.64 0.28 -18.51
C PRO A 275 -11.90 0.13 -19.84
N ARG A 276 -12.66 0.14 -20.95
CA ARG A 276 -12.10 0.07 -22.31
C ARG A 276 -11.33 1.34 -22.67
N THR A 277 -11.70 2.45 -22.04
CA THR A 277 -10.98 3.72 -22.07
C THR A 277 -10.07 3.83 -20.86
N ALA A 278 -8.91 4.47 -21.00
CA ALA A 278 -8.05 4.76 -19.86
C ALA A 278 -8.87 5.53 -18.82
N PRO A 279 -8.87 5.10 -17.54
CA PRO A 279 -9.67 5.77 -16.53
C PRO A 279 -9.27 7.25 -16.48
N PHE A 280 -10.27 8.13 -16.42
CA PHE A 280 -10.09 9.58 -16.29
C PHE A 280 -9.27 9.97 -15.04
N THR A 281 -9.16 9.03 -14.08
CA THR A 281 -8.41 9.17 -12.84
C THR A 281 -7.38 8.03 -12.74
N PRO A 282 -6.10 8.32 -12.49
CA PRO A 282 -5.18 7.28 -12.04
C PRO A 282 -5.71 6.76 -10.70
N VAL A 283 -6.16 5.50 -10.70
CA VAL A 283 -6.71 4.82 -9.53
C VAL A 283 -5.57 4.05 -8.86
N PRO A 284 -5.41 4.15 -7.53
CA PRO A 284 -4.40 3.39 -6.80
C PRO A 284 -4.46 1.88 -7.06
N SER A 285 -3.31 1.23 -6.95
CA SER A 285 -3.11 -0.21 -7.17
C SER A 285 -4.01 -1.07 -6.27
N MET A 286 -4.54 -2.16 -6.82
CA MET A 286 -5.22 -3.19 -6.02
C MET A 286 -4.25 -4.23 -5.44
N THR A 287 -3.00 -4.24 -5.92
CA THR A 287 -1.98 -5.25 -5.59
C THR A 287 -1.47 -5.10 -4.18
N GLN A 288 -1.07 -3.89 -3.80
CA GLN A 288 -0.59 -3.63 -2.45
C GLN A 288 -1.67 -3.95 -1.41
N PRO A 289 -2.94 -3.51 -1.56
CA PRO A 289 -4.03 -3.94 -0.71
C PRO A 289 -4.18 -5.45 -0.50
N LEU A 290 -4.24 -6.20 -1.60
CA LEU A 290 -4.40 -7.65 -1.54
C LEU A 290 -3.16 -8.34 -0.95
N PHE A 291 -1.97 -7.84 -1.26
CA PHE A 291 -0.72 -8.36 -0.70
C PHE A 291 -0.66 -8.16 0.82
N VAL A 292 -1.08 -6.99 1.33
CA VAL A 292 -1.17 -6.75 2.78
C VAL A 292 -2.08 -7.79 3.45
N VAL A 293 -3.27 -8.03 2.92
CA VAL A 293 -4.18 -9.03 3.50
C VAL A 293 -3.63 -10.45 3.35
N ALA A 294 -2.99 -10.79 2.23
CA ALA A 294 -2.34 -12.09 2.05
C ALA A 294 -1.17 -12.29 3.03
N TYR A 295 -0.46 -11.22 3.35
CA TYR A 295 0.68 -11.23 4.26
C TYR A 295 0.27 -11.33 5.74
N SER A 296 -0.62 -10.44 6.21
CA SER A 296 -0.95 -10.27 7.64
C SER A 296 -2.37 -10.69 8.03
N GLY A 297 -3.17 -11.20 7.09
CA GLY A 297 -4.58 -11.47 7.31
C GLY A 297 -4.86 -12.43 8.47
N ILE A 298 -5.92 -12.13 9.23
CA ILE A 298 -6.45 -12.99 10.28
C ILE A 298 -7.95 -13.14 10.04
N PRO A 299 -8.57 -14.32 10.21
CA PRO A 299 -7.92 -15.63 10.32
C PRO A 299 -7.20 -16.03 9.02
N GLN A 300 -6.52 -17.19 9.01
CA GLN A 300 -5.77 -17.70 7.86
C GLN A 300 -6.64 -17.85 6.60
N SER A 301 -7.94 -18.11 6.74
CA SER A 301 -8.89 -18.12 5.62
C SER A 301 -8.95 -16.78 4.85
N ASN A 302 -8.77 -15.63 5.50
CA ASN A 302 -8.67 -14.35 4.81
C ASN A 302 -7.39 -14.26 3.96
N ARG A 303 -6.27 -14.82 4.43
CA ARG A 303 -5.00 -14.86 3.66
C ARG A 303 -5.13 -15.74 2.43
N ARG A 304 -5.70 -16.94 2.59
CA ARG A 304 -6.00 -17.86 1.48
C ARG A 304 -6.87 -17.20 0.42
N ARG A 305 -7.96 -16.55 0.83
CA ARG A 305 -8.83 -15.80 -0.09
C ARG A 305 -8.09 -14.66 -0.79
N ALA A 306 -7.20 -13.94 -0.12
CA ALA A 306 -6.38 -12.90 -0.73
C ALA A 306 -5.43 -13.45 -1.79
N ILE A 307 -4.77 -14.58 -1.50
CA ILE A 307 -3.89 -15.32 -2.42
C ILE A 307 -4.67 -15.78 -3.65
N ASP A 308 -5.88 -16.32 -3.46
CA ASP A 308 -6.75 -16.72 -4.56
C ASP A 308 -7.15 -15.54 -5.46
N LEU A 309 -7.45 -14.38 -4.88
CA LEU A 309 -7.75 -13.17 -5.65
C LEU A 309 -6.53 -12.68 -6.44
N LEU A 310 -5.32 -12.74 -5.86
CA LEU A 310 -4.07 -12.38 -6.54
C LEU A 310 -3.81 -13.29 -7.76
N ARG A 311 -4.12 -14.60 -7.65
CA ARG A 311 -4.00 -15.57 -8.74
C ARG A 311 -5.07 -15.43 -9.81
N ARG A 312 -6.32 -15.22 -9.39
CA ARG A 312 -7.48 -15.15 -10.29
C ARG A 312 -7.45 -13.92 -11.19
N TYR A 313 -6.85 -12.83 -10.71
CA TYR A 313 -6.71 -11.57 -11.44
C TYR A 313 -5.23 -11.20 -11.66
N PRO A 314 -4.51 -11.95 -12.50
CA PRO A 314 -3.08 -11.77 -12.72
C PRO A 314 -2.81 -10.41 -13.33
N ARG A 315 -1.91 -9.65 -12.72
CA ARG A 315 -1.50 -8.33 -13.21
C ARG A 315 -0.07 -8.02 -12.78
N ARG A 316 0.53 -7.10 -13.52
CA ARG A 316 1.88 -6.63 -13.27
C ARG A 316 1.88 -5.12 -13.13
N GLU A 317 2.29 -4.64 -11.96
CA GLU A 317 2.26 -3.23 -11.58
C GLU A 317 3.65 -2.84 -11.08
N GLY A 318 4.41 -2.11 -11.91
CA GLY A 318 5.82 -1.82 -11.65
C GLY A 318 6.66 -3.10 -11.55
N LEU A 319 7.30 -3.29 -10.39
CA LEU A 319 8.12 -4.46 -10.08
C LEU A 319 7.33 -5.63 -9.49
N TRP A 320 6.04 -5.43 -9.18
CA TRP A 320 5.20 -6.44 -8.59
C TRP A 320 4.43 -7.22 -9.65
N ASP A 321 4.46 -8.54 -9.52
CA ASP A 321 3.58 -9.48 -10.20
C ASP A 321 2.68 -10.13 -9.15
N THR A 322 1.37 -10.15 -9.38
CA THR A 322 0.44 -10.75 -8.42
C THR A 322 0.60 -12.26 -8.31
N LEU A 323 1.08 -12.95 -9.36
CA LEU A 323 1.38 -14.39 -9.28
C LEU A 323 2.59 -14.64 -8.38
N PHE A 324 3.66 -13.86 -8.56
CA PHE A 324 4.81 -13.84 -7.66
C PHE A 324 4.38 -13.54 -6.21
N GLY A 325 3.59 -12.48 -6.01
CA GLY A 325 3.10 -12.08 -4.69
C GLY A 325 2.26 -13.15 -4.01
N ALA A 326 1.39 -13.83 -4.76
CA ALA A 326 0.59 -14.95 -4.27
C ALA A 326 1.48 -16.11 -3.80
N ALA A 327 2.43 -16.54 -4.64
CA ALA A 327 3.34 -17.63 -4.31
C ALA A 327 4.25 -17.27 -3.12
N LEU A 328 4.70 -16.02 -3.03
CA LEU A 328 5.48 -15.54 -1.89
C LEU A 328 4.68 -15.61 -0.58
N CYS A 329 3.42 -15.19 -0.58
CA CYS A 329 2.56 -15.27 0.60
C CYS A 329 2.28 -16.72 1.04
N GLU A 330 2.11 -17.64 0.10
CA GLU A 330 2.00 -19.08 0.43
C GLU A 330 3.28 -19.62 1.07
N LEU A 331 4.43 -19.23 0.53
CA LEU A 331 5.72 -19.63 1.07
C LEU A 331 5.91 -19.10 2.50
N ILE A 332 5.50 -17.86 2.77
CA ILE A 332 5.46 -17.27 4.11
C ILE A 332 4.53 -18.08 5.03
N MET A 333 3.29 -18.36 4.59
CA MET A 333 2.34 -19.18 5.35
C MET A 333 2.90 -20.57 5.67
N ALA A 334 3.59 -21.20 4.72
CA ALA A 334 4.24 -22.49 4.94
C ALA A 334 5.34 -22.40 6.00
N ARG A 335 6.18 -21.35 5.97
CA ARG A 335 7.21 -21.15 7.00
C ARG A 335 6.61 -20.93 8.38
N GLU A 336 5.53 -20.15 8.49
CA GLU A 336 4.84 -19.93 9.77
C GLU A 336 4.28 -21.26 10.33
N ARG A 337 3.69 -22.12 9.48
CA ARG A 337 3.25 -23.47 9.90
C ARG A 337 4.40 -24.36 10.35
N GLU A 338 5.54 -24.33 9.65
CA GLU A 338 6.74 -25.07 10.08
C GLU A 338 7.18 -24.66 11.50
N ILE A 339 7.13 -23.37 11.83
CA ILE A 339 7.50 -22.86 13.16
C ILE A 339 6.53 -23.35 14.24
N LEU A 340 5.23 -23.39 13.93
CA LEU A 340 4.24 -23.95 14.85
C LEU A 340 4.54 -25.42 15.15
N VAL A 341 4.85 -26.22 14.11
CA VAL A 341 5.24 -27.63 14.28
C VAL A 341 6.56 -27.77 15.06
N GLU A 342 7.57 -26.95 14.76
CA GLU A 342 8.85 -26.93 15.49
C GLU A 342 8.62 -26.69 16.99
N ARG A 343 7.76 -25.72 17.34
CA ARG A 343 7.44 -25.40 18.74
C ARG A 343 6.62 -26.45 19.46
N ARG A 344 5.67 -27.12 18.79
CA ARG A 344 4.95 -28.26 19.38
C ARG A 344 5.90 -29.39 19.76
N ARG A 345 6.93 -29.63 18.93
CA ARG A 345 7.98 -30.62 19.22
C ARG A 345 8.84 -30.20 20.41
N GLU A 346 9.26 -28.93 20.47
CA GLU A 346 10.09 -28.39 21.56
C GLU A 346 9.34 -28.32 22.90
N SER A 347 8.03 -28.04 22.87
CA SER A 347 7.19 -27.92 24.08
C SER A 347 6.77 -29.27 24.66
N GLY A 348 7.14 -30.40 24.04
CA GLY A 348 6.81 -31.74 24.52
C GLY A 348 5.32 -32.13 24.44
N THR A 349 4.47 -31.28 23.86
CA THR A 349 3.02 -31.52 23.69
C THR A 349 2.69 -32.54 22.58
N GLY A 350 3.69 -33.04 21.86
CA GLY A 350 3.52 -34.00 20.75
C GLY A 350 3.55 -35.49 21.14
N ALA A 351 3.54 -35.84 22.42
CA ALA A 351 3.65 -37.22 22.88
C ALA A 351 2.36 -37.77 23.50
N TYR A 352 1.21 -37.68 22.81
CA TYR A 352 0.11 -38.64 23.01
C TYR A 352 -0.88 -38.61 21.82
N GLY A 353 -0.88 -39.70 21.04
CA GLY A 353 -2.11 -40.27 20.49
C GLY A 353 -2.51 -39.91 19.07
N GLY A 354 -2.48 -40.92 18.20
CA GLY A 354 -3.64 -41.18 17.34
C GLY A 354 -3.56 -40.68 15.90
N ASP A 355 -3.17 -41.60 15.03
CA ASP A 355 -3.46 -41.64 13.60
C ASP A 355 -4.91 -41.19 13.31
N THR A 356 -5.11 -39.95 12.87
CA THR A 356 -6.36 -39.51 12.23
C THR A 356 -6.03 -38.52 11.12
N ALA A 357 -6.23 -38.95 9.88
CA ALA A 357 -6.04 -38.14 8.68
C ALA A 357 -7.09 -37.00 8.52
N ASP A 358 -8.00 -36.83 9.49
CA ASP A 358 -9.14 -35.90 9.44
C ASP A 358 -8.91 -34.55 10.16
N THR A 359 -7.78 -34.31 10.83
CA THR A 359 -7.49 -33.04 11.54
C THR A 359 -6.79 -31.98 10.69
N ARG A 360 -6.53 -32.23 9.40
CA ARG A 360 -5.81 -31.30 8.52
C ARG A 360 -6.50 -29.96 8.30
N GLU A 361 -7.83 -29.88 8.44
CA GLU A 361 -8.57 -28.63 8.27
C GLU A 361 -8.65 -27.79 9.56
N GLU A 362 -8.64 -28.42 10.75
CA GLU A 362 -8.69 -27.69 12.04
C GLU A 362 -7.34 -27.05 12.41
N ASP A 363 -6.22 -27.63 11.98
CA ASP A 363 -4.87 -27.11 12.24
C ASP A 363 -4.52 -25.85 11.40
N ASP A 364 -5.32 -25.55 10.37
CA ASP A 364 -5.03 -24.53 9.37
C ASP A 364 -5.47 -23.11 9.78
N ASP A 365 -6.18 -22.99 10.92
CA ASP A 365 -6.62 -21.72 11.51
C ASP A 365 -5.93 -21.40 12.85
N GLU A 366 -4.88 -22.15 13.24
CA GLU A 366 -4.07 -21.83 14.42
C GLU A 366 -3.49 -20.41 14.31
N ILE A 367 -3.63 -19.64 15.40
CA ILE A 367 -3.15 -18.26 15.46
C ILE A 367 -1.62 -18.29 15.59
N VAL A 368 -0.95 -17.87 14.52
CA VAL A 368 0.50 -17.63 14.56
C VAL A 368 0.78 -16.41 15.44
N GLU A 369 1.50 -16.62 16.54
CA GLU A 369 2.00 -15.58 17.44
C GLU A 369 2.75 -14.49 16.67
N VAL A 370 2.61 -13.24 17.10
CA VAL A 370 3.21 -12.06 16.44
C VAL A 370 4.72 -12.22 16.23
N LEU A 371 5.44 -12.77 17.20
CA LEU A 371 6.90 -12.96 17.09
C LEU A 371 7.31 -14.01 16.05
N ASP A 372 6.40 -14.90 15.67
CA ASP A 372 6.65 -15.96 14.69
C ASP A 372 6.05 -15.63 13.33
N ARG A 373 5.41 -14.47 13.22
CA ARG A 373 5.09 -13.86 11.93
C ARG A 373 6.36 -13.43 11.22
N GLN A 374 6.24 -13.41 9.89
CA GLN A 374 7.25 -12.86 9.02
C GLN A 374 7.58 -11.42 9.40
N TYR A 375 8.87 -11.11 9.53
CA TYR A 375 9.38 -9.76 9.72
C TYR A 375 9.86 -9.17 8.40
N GLY A 376 10.78 -9.89 7.71
CA GLY A 376 11.44 -9.38 6.51
C GLY A 376 11.69 -10.46 5.49
N THR A 377 11.47 -10.13 4.22
CA THR A 377 11.70 -11.02 3.07
C THR A 377 12.78 -10.43 2.20
N ARG A 378 13.75 -11.25 1.76
CA ARG A 378 14.72 -10.88 0.72
C ARG A 378 14.58 -11.80 -0.47
N VAL A 379 14.55 -11.25 -1.67
CA VAL A 379 14.21 -11.96 -2.91
C VAL A 379 15.33 -11.75 -3.92
N LYS A 380 15.89 -12.87 -4.40
CA LYS A 380 16.84 -12.88 -5.50
C LYS A 380 16.25 -13.68 -6.65
N PHE A 381 15.83 -12.99 -7.70
CA PHE A 381 15.33 -13.63 -8.92
C PHE A 381 16.44 -14.44 -9.59
N GLU A 382 16.13 -15.68 -9.98
CA GLU A 382 17.07 -16.59 -10.64
C GLU A 382 16.70 -16.78 -12.13
N ASN A 383 15.41 -16.79 -12.45
CA ASN A 383 14.88 -16.79 -13.81
C ASN A 383 13.52 -16.06 -13.91
N GLU A 384 12.78 -16.25 -15.01
CA GLU A 384 11.49 -15.60 -15.23
C GLU A 384 10.42 -15.92 -14.17
N ARG A 385 10.40 -17.17 -13.68
CA ARG A 385 9.39 -17.72 -12.78
C ARG A 385 10.01 -18.39 -11.56
N SER A 386 11.23 -18.02 -11.19
CA SER A 386 11.89 -18.54 -10.01
C SER A 386 12.72 -17.50 -9.28
N ALA A 387 12.75 -17.64 -7.96
CA ALA A 387 13.52 -16.80 -7.07
C ALA A 387 14.01 -17.59 -5.86
N ARG A 388 15.14 -17.16 -5.31
CA ARG A 388 15.59 -17.55 -3.98
C ARG A 388 15.09 -16.53 -2.98
N VAL A 389 14.33 -17.00 -2.00
CA VAL A 389 13.68 -16.17 -1.01
C VAL A 389 14.25 -16.48 0.37
N THR A 390 14.75 -15.47 1.06
CA THR A 390 15.13 -15.57 2.47
C THR A 390 13.99 -15.03 3.33
N LEU A 391 13.47 -15.89 4.19
CA LEU A 391 12.37 -15.59 5.11
C LEU A 391 12.93 -15.47 6.52
N CYS A 392 12.74 -14.31 7.15
CA CYS A 392 13.11 -14.06 8.54
C CYS A 392 11.89 -13.64 9.35
N THR A 393 11.60 -14.34 10.45
CA THR A 393 10.57 -13.93 11.43
C THR A 393 11.08 -12.87 12.40
N TRP A 394 10.16 -12.24 13.15
CA TRP A 394 10.54 -11.30 14.20
C TRP A 394 11.47 -11.94 15.23
N ARG A 395 11.16 -13.17 15.67
CA ARG A 395 11.98 -13.92 16.63
C ARG A 395 13.37 -14.23 16.09
N GLU A 396 13.46 -14.68 14.84
CA GLU A 396 14.74 -14.95 14.17
C GLU A 396 15.58 -13.66 14.05
N TRP A 397 14.96 -12.55 13.63
CA TRP A 397 15.62 -11.26 13.50
C TRP A 397 16.16 -10.74 14.85
N MET A 398 15.34 -10.80 15.91
CA MET A 398 15.78 -10.41 17.26
C MET A 398 16.95 -11.25 17.77
N ALA A 399 17.00 -12.53 17.39
CA ALA A 399 18.10 -13.44 17.72
C ALA A 399 19.32 -13.30 16.78
N GLY A 400 19.32 -12.32 15.86
CA GLY A 400 20.39 -12.13 14.87
C GLY A 400 20.51 -13.25 13.85
N GLN A 401 19.47 -14.08 13.69
CA GLN A 401 19.48 -15.21 12.76
C GLN A 401 19.23 -14.74 11.32
N PRO A 402 19.90 -15.34 10.32
CA PRO A 402 19.80 -14.90 8.92
C PRO A 402 18.44 -15.22 8.26
N GLY A 403 17.58 -16.02 8.92
CA GLY A 403 16.34 -16.55 8.36
C GLY A 403 16.55 -17.82 7.52
N LYS A 404 15.46 -18.42 7.04
CA LYS A 404 15.48 -19.61 6.19
C LYS A 404 15.42 -19.26 4.71
N VAL A 405 16.31 -19.87 3.93
CA VAL A 405 16.33 -19.73 2.47
C VAL A 405 15.47 -20.81 1.83
N ARG A 406 14.62 -20.42 0.87
CA ARG A 406 13.73 -21.29 0.12
C ARG A 406 13.76 -20.94 -1.36
N GLN A 407 13.48 -21.93 -2.19
CA GLN A 407 13.26 -21.71 -3.61
C GLN A 407 11.76 -21.45 -3.84
N LEU A 408 11.46 -20.42 -4.61
CA LEU A 408 10.12 -20.03 -5.00
C LEU A 408 9.95 -20.20 -6.50
N HIS A 409 8.82 -20.77 -6.91
CA HIS A 409 8.37 -20.84 -8.30
C HIS A 409 6.91 -20.38 -8.39
N TRP A 410 6.50 -19.72 -9.47
CA TRP A 410 5.14 -19.17 -9.61
C TRP A 410 4.62 -19.07 -11.03
#